data_AF-A0A8T5DCY5-F1
#
_entry.id   AF-A0A8T5DCY5-F1
#
_cell.length_a   1.000
_cell.length_b   1.000
_cell.length_c   1.000
_cell.angle_alpha   90.00
_cell.angle_beta   90.00
_cell.angle_gamma   90.00
#
_symmetry.space_group_name_H-M   'P 1'
#
loop_
_entity.id
_entity.type
_entity.pdbx_description
1 polymer ?
#
loop_
_entity_poly.entity_id
_entity_poly.type
_entity_poly.pdbx_seq_one_letter_code
_entity_poly.pdbx_strand_id
1 'polypeptide(L)'
;MATMMTVSFASAQEYKGAEYCGMCHAAEYEGWLETSHANAAGMTAEGTFWVADPDDPARNQGDLAAWKDGCANCHVLNWDAEAKTFAFSETEPEKGLNIQCENCHGAYVPHSADNPAMDLDYTHESCVECHSGRQVEDHLNSRHSQTWEDLEPLPYAGDNCLHCMTTQGAIAGAGEVSIEDEGLVSLSCVACHDMHSEENPNQLRAETADDLCAKCHIGSHHPQSEEVVYPSGPHAKADVECVECHGLGEHFAHGHVSAWFNHTFWIYDTYWPYNDTRPMVCGKCHELEWATEQLEVIEHTTETMTHAAEEIIESAYAVIEAAGLSESEAAEYTEAVDAAADTVHYWMADASGGLHNPEGTFAAISAAAHDANEAAVEALEASNADLTSDVGALEAAETTLEAAKATLESEVASLESSVSDLEAEIEELSNQGIPGFPVSSIALGLLMSAAAVFYISKPKQII
;
A
#
# COMPACT_ATOMS: atom_id res chain seq x y z
N MET A 1 63.82 -35.02 17.70
CA MET A 1 62.69 -34.68 18.59
C MET A 1 61.56 -34.24 17.67
N ALA A 2 60.60 -35.13 17.43
CA ALA A 2 59.41 -34.82 16.64
C ALA A 2 58.32 -34.37 17.62
N THR A 3 57.89 -33.11 17.47
CA THR A 3 56.78 -32.53 18.23
C THR A 3 55.49 -33.18 17.75
N MET A 4 54.87 -34.01 18.59
CA MET A 4 53.50 -34.46 18.40
C MET A 4 52.59 -33.24 18.53
N MET A 5 51.99 -32.81 17.41
CA MET A 5 50.81 -31.96 17.44
C MET A 5 49.66 -32.80 18.00
N THR A 6 49.19 -32.46 19.19
CA THR A 6 47.91 -32.92 19.71
C THR A 6 46.82 -32.28 18.87
N VAL A 7 46.14 -33.09 18.07
CA VAL A 7 44.85 -32.74 17.46
C VAL A 7 43.88 -32.54 18.61
N SER A 8 43.41 -31.30 18.80
CA SER A 8 42.30 -31.03 19.70
C SER A 8 41.07 -31.66 19.09
N PHE A 9 40.55 -32.73 19.73
CA PHE A 9 39.21 -33.21 19.42
C PHE A 9 38.26 -32.06 19.75
N ALA A 10 37.48 -31.61 18.76
CA ALA A 10 36.31 -30.78 19.02
C ALA A 10 35.49 -31.48 20.10
N SER A 11 35.05 -30.76 21.14
CA SER A 11 34.17 -31.36 22.14
C SER A 11 32.96 -31.91 21.43
N ALA A 12 32.59 -33.16 21.70
CA ALA A 12 31.29 -33.67 21.29
C ALA A 12 30.23 -32.65 21.71
N GLN A 13 29.42 -32.19 20.75
CA GLN A 13 28.29 -31.32 21.03
C GLN A 13 27.47 -31.93 22.17
N GLU A 14 27.26 -31.15 23.23
CA GLU A 14 26.60 -31.64 24.43
C GLU A 14 25.12 -31.34 24.31
N TYR A 15 24.32 -32.35 23.99
CA TYR A 15 22.86 -32.25 24.01
C TYR A 15 22.33 -32.50 25.43
N LYS A 16 21.25 -31.81 25.82
CA LYS A 16 20.67 -31.88 27.17
C LYS A 16 19.23 -32.39 27.21
N GLY A 17 18.49 -32.29 26.11
CA GLY A 17 17.06 -32.57 26.02
C GLY A 17 16.18 -31.45 26.57
N ALA A 18 14.94 -31.35 26.10
CA ALA A 18 14.04 -30.24 26.43
C ALA A 18 13.72 -30.11 27.93
N GLU A 19 13.64 -31.21 28.67
CA GLU A 19 13.41 -31.20 30.13
C GLU A 19 14.45 -30.35 30.88
N TYR A 20 15.71 -30.37 30.43
CA TYR A 20 16.76 -29.57 31.02
C TYR A 20 16.52 -28.08 30.78
N CYS A 21 16.07 -27.71 29.58
CA CYS A 21 15.74 -26.32 29.23
C CYS A 21 14.57 -25.80 30.06
N GLY A 22 13.54 -26.63 30.28
CA GLY A 22 12.36 -26.31 31.09
C GLY A 22 12.65 -26.01 32.57
N MET A 23 13.84 -26.36 33.08
CA MET A 23 14.26 -25.98 34.43
C MET A 23 14.41 -24.45 34.62
N CYS A 24 14.69 -23.73 33.53
CA CYS A 24 14.85 -22.27 33.52
C CYS A 24 13.80 -21.57 32.63
N HIS A 25 13.43 -22.18 31.50
CA HIS A 25 12.48 -21.67 30.52
C HIS A 25 11.14 -22.40 30.65
N ALA A 26 10.53 -22.29 31.84
CA ALA A 26 9.36 -23.09 32.19
C ALA A 26 8.16 -22.78 31.29
N ALA A 27 7.92 -21.51 30.97
CA ALA A 27 6.78 -21.11 30.14
C ALA A 27 6.91 -21.63 28.70
N GLU A 28 8.08 -21.44 28.07
CA GLU A 28 8.33 -21.91 26.71
C GLU A 28 8.31 -23.44 26.63
N TYR A 29 8.83 -24.12 27.65
CA TYR A 29 8.79 -25.58 27.73
C TYR A 29 7.37 -26.12 27.92
N GLU A 30 6.58 -25.53 28.82
CA GLU A 30 5.19 -25.92 29.06
C GLU A 30 4.35 -25.74 27.79
N GLY A 31 4.49 -24.61 27.08
CA GLY A 31 3.80 -24.40 25.82
C GLY A 31 4.29 -25.34 24.72
N TRP A 32 5.61 -25.56 24.60
CA TRP A 32 6.17 -26.53 23.64
C TRP A 32 5.60 -27.93 23.83
N LEU A 33 5.44 -28.40 25.08
CA LEU A 33 4.92 -29.75 25.38
C LEU A 33 3.54 -30.01 24.78
N GLU A 34 2.73 -28.96 24.57
CA GLU A 34 1.40 -29.06 23.98
C GLU A 34 1.48 -29.20 22.45
N THR A 35 2.52 -28.65 21.83
CA THR A 35 2.66 -28.63 20.37
C THR A 35 2.80 -30.00 19.72
N SER A 36 2.45 -30.06 18.43
CA SER A 36 2.70 -31.26 17.61
C SER A 36 4.19 -31.58 17.45
N HIS A 37 5.09 -30.59 17.57
CA HIS A 37 6.54 -30.80 17.53
C HIS A 37 7.04 -31.65 18.70
N ALA A 38 6.59 -31.35 19.92
CA ALA A 38 6.92 -32.14 21.12
C ALA A 38 6.36 -33.57 21.06
N ASN A 39 5.34 -33.80 20.22
CA ASN A 39 4.59 -35.05 20.10
C ASN A 39 4.76 -35.72 18.72
N ALA A 40 5.73 -35.28 17.92
CA ALA A 40 5.87 -35.69 16.51
C ALA A 40 6.24 -37.17 16.34
N ALA A 41 6.82 -37.80 17.35
CA ALA A 41 7.09 -39.22 17.39
C ALA A 41 7.00 -39.76 18.83
N GLY A 42 7.33 -41.02 19.00
CA GLY A 42 7.51 -41.57 20.34
C GLY A 42 7.80 -43.05 20.34
N MET A 43 7.85 -43.61 21.55
CA MET A 43 8.07 -45.02 21.77
C MET A 43 7.02 -45.57 22.72
N THR A 44 6.46 -46.73 22.39
CA THR A 44 5.57 -47.51 23.26
C THR A 44 6.35 -48.18 24.39
N ALA A 45 5.67 -48.62 25.45
CA ALA A 45 6.30 -49.35 26.56
C ALA A 45 6.99 -50.65 26.10
N GLU A 46 6.55 -51.21 24.99
CA GLU A 46 7.10 -52.41 24.35
C GLU A 46 8.28 -52.12 23.41
N GLY A 47 8.71 -50.85 23.28
CA GLY A 47 9.85 -50.44 22.45
C GLY A 47 9.54 -50.27 20.96
N THR A 48 8.25 -50.25 20.58
CA THR A 48 7.82 -49.95 19.20
C THR A 48 7.78 -48.44 18.99
N PHE A 49 8.40 -47.98 17.90
CA PHE A 49 8.43 -46.56 17.52
C PHE A 49 7.16 -46.18 16.76
N TRP A 50 6.71 -44.96 16.99
CA TRP A 50 5.61 -44.35 16.27
C TRP A 50 5.97 -42.92 15.84
N VAL A 51 5.35 -42.48 14.75
CA VAL A 51 5.35 -41.08 14.29
C VAL A 51 3.91 -40.60 14.39
N ALA A 52 3.67 -39.35 14.77
CA ALA A 52 2.31 -38.81 14.69
C ALA A 52 1.94 -38.56 13.23
N ASP A 53 1.18 -39.48 12.62
CA ASP A 53 0.41 -39.19 11.40
C ASP A 53 -1.05 -38.89 11.82
N PRO A 54 -1.54 -37.66 11.65
CA PRO A 54 -2.92 -37.29 11.97
C PRO A 54 -3.95 -37.93 11.01
N ASP A 55 -3.53 -38.31 9.80
CA ASP A 55 -4.41 -38.84 8.74
C ASP A 55 -4.47 -40.38 8.72
N ASP A 56 -3.43 -41.08 9.23
CA ASP A 56 -3.41 -42.55 9.32
C ASP A 56 -2.72 -43.11 10.58
N PRO A 57 -3.45 -43.23 11.70
CA PRO A 57 -2.94 -43.83 12.94
C PRO A 57 -2.42 -45.26 12.80
N ALA A 58 -2.80 -45.99 11.76
CA ALA A 58 -2.44 -47.39 11.55
C ALA A 58 -1.07 -47.57 10.87
N ARG A 59 -0.52 -46.52 10.25
CA ARG A 59 0.85 -46.49 9.69
C ARG A 59 1.92 -46.11 10.71
N ASN A 60 1.51 -45.64 11.88
CA ASN A 60 2.37 -45.14 12.94
C ASN A 60 3.11 -46.23 13.71
N GLN A 61 3.27 -47.45 13.19
CA GLN A 61 3.98 -48.53 13.87
C GLN A 61 4.81 -49.30 12.86
N GLY A 62 6.14 -49.17 12.97
CA GLY A 62 7.08 -49.72 12.00
C GLY A 62 8.27 -50.43 12.64
N ASP A 63 8.97 -51.21 11.82
CA ASP A 63 10.30 -51.74 12.17
C ASP A 63 11.28 -50.57 12.39
N LEU A 64 12.04 -50.62 13.48
CA LEU A 64 13.02 -49.58 13.86
C LEU A 64 14.02 -49.30 12.73
N ALA A 65 14.44 -50.34 12.00
CA ALA A 65 15.36 -50.15 10.87
C ALA A 65 14.72 -49.33 9.75
N ALA A 66 13.46 -49.59 9.40
CA ALA A 66 12.74 -48.85 8.37
C ALA A 66 12.49 -47.39 8.78
N TRP A 67 12.13 -47.15 10.05
CA TRP A 67 11.94 -45.80 10.58
C TRP A 67 13.25 -45.00 10.59
N LYS A 68 14.37 -45.62 10.99
CA LYS A 68 15.71 -45.04 10.92
C LYS A 68 16.15 -44.69 9.49
N ASP A 69 15.65 -45.41 8.49
CA ASP A 69 16.05 -45.19 7.11
C ASP A 69 15.28 -44.07 6.40
N GLY A 70 14.10 -43.69 6.89
CA GLY A 70 13.25 -42.71 6.19
C GLY A 70 12.62 -41.60 7.03
N CYS A 71 12.58 -41.73 8.36
CA CYS A 71 11.84 -40.81 9.23
C CYS A 71 12.73 -40.18 10.30
N ALA A 72 13.69 -40.94 10.85
CA ALA A 72 14.45 -40.50 12.01
C ALA A 72 15.21 -39.18 11.77
N ASN A 73 15.63 -38.87 10.55
CA ASN A 73 16.34 -37.63 10.23
C ASN A 73 15.57 -36.36 10.59
N CYS A 74 14.23 -36.41 10.56
CA CYS A 74 13.38 -35.28 10.91
C CYS A 74 12.63 -35.46 12.24
N HIS A 75 12.76 -36.61 12.92
CA HIS A 75 11.92 -36.93 14.09
C HIS A 75 12.74 -37.27 15.35
N VAL A 76 14.03 -36.89 15.35
CA VAL A 76 14.93 -37.07 16.49
C VAL A 76 15.87 -35.88 16.63
N LEU A 77 16.50 -35.80 17.78
CA LEU A 77 17.56 -34.86 18.06
C LEU A 77 18.92 -35.37 17.57
N ASN A 78 19.63 -34.57 16.77
CA ASN A 78 21.01 -34.82 16.30
C ASN A 78 21.20 -36.18 15.60
N TRP A 79 20.47 -36.38 14.50
CA TRP A 79 20.54 -37.59 13.70
C TRP A 79 21.89 -37.78 12.99
N ASP A 80 22.51 -38.94 13.18
CA ASP A 80 23.68 -39.41 12.42
C ASP A 80 23.23 -40.45 11.38
N ALA A 81 23.24 -40.06 10.11
CA ALA A 81 22.80 -40.90 9.01
C ALA A 81 23.74 -42.10 8.72
N GLU A 82 25.03 -42.00 9.05
CA GLU A 82 26.01 -43.09 8.84
C GLU A 82 25.90 -44.13 9.95
N ALA A 83 25.88 -43.67 11.21
CA ALA A 83 25.78 -44.53 12.38
C ALA A 83 24.34 -45.01 12.63
N LYS A 84 23.34 -44.36 12.03
CA LYS A 84 21.90 -44.58 12.29
C LYS A 84 21.56 -44.43 13.77
N THR A 85 22.13 -43.40 14.39
CA THR A 85 22.00 -43.05 15.81
C THR A 85 21.52 -41.62 15.96
N PHE A 86 21.04 -41.28 17.15
CA PHE A 86 20.63 -39.93 17.52
C PHE A 86 21.04 -39.65 18.98
N ALA A 87 20.92 -38.39 19.43
CA ALA A 87 21.23 -38.03 20.82
C ALA A 87 20.50 -38.96 21.80
N PHE A 88 21.20 -39.43 22.83
CA PHE A 88 20.67 -40.34 23.86
C PHE A 88 20.20 -41.74 23.41
N SER A 89 20.32 -42.09 22.12
CA SER A 89 19.77 -43.34 21.56
C SER A 89 20.23 -44.65 22.24
N GLU A 90 21.39 -44.66 22.91
CA GLU A 90 21.93 -45.84 23.62
C GLU A 90 21.57 -45.90 25.12
N THR A 91 21.22 -44.76 25.73
CA THR A 91 21.05 -44.66 27.19
C THR A 91 19.63 -44.31 27.60
N GLU A 92 19.05 -43.30 26.97
CA GLU A 92 17.76 -42.68 27.32
C GLU A 92 17.09 -42.20 26.01
N PRO A 93 16.75 -43.13 25.08
CA PRO A 93 16.29 -42.78 23.73
C PRO A 93 15.08 -41.85 23.73
N GLU A 94 14.21 -41.94 24.73
CA GLU A 94 13.08 -41.04 24.94
C GLU A 94 13.46 -39.55 25.00
N LYS A 95 14.66 -39.20 25.46
CA LYS A 95 15.16 -37.81 25.51
C LYS A 95 15.58 -37.26 24.16
N GLY A 96 15.85 -38.14 23.20
CA GLY A 96 16.26 -37.78 21.84
C GLY A 96 15.19 -38.00 20.78
N LEU A 97 14.00 -38.49 21.18
CA LEU A 97 12.85 -38.60 20.29
C LEU A 97 12.15 -37.25 20.14
N ASN A 98 11.49 -37.04 19.00
CA ASN A 98 10.67 -35.87 18.66
C ASN A 98 11.50 -34.64 18.32
N ILE A 99 10.82 -33.52 18.07
CA ILE A 99 11.47 -32.23 17.82
C ILE A 99 11.70 -31.56 19.17
N GLN A 100 12.94 -31.61 19.64
CA GLN A 100 13.40 -31.03 20.89
C GLN A 100 13.81 -29.56 20.70
N CYS A 101 14.00 -28.80 21.80
CA CYS A 101 14.49 -27.42 21.74
C CYS A 101 15.79 -27.29 20.93
N GLU A 102 16.67 -28.26 21.09
CA GLU A 102 18.01 -28.30 20.48
C GLU A 102 17.99 -28.67 19.00
N ASN A 103 16.83 -29.05 18.43
CA ASN A 103 16.64 -29.17 16.98
C ASN A 103 16.66 -27.79 16.30
N CYS A 104 16.21 -26.73 16.98
CA CYS A 104 16.15 -25.38 16.42
C CYS A 104 17.22 -24.46 17.02
N HIS A 105 17.50 -24.57 18.32
CA HIS A 105 18.50 -23.73 19.01
C HIS A 105 19.92 -24.32 18.97
N GLY A 106 20.09 -25.49 18.35
CA GLY A 106 21.34 -26.23 18.32
C GLY A 106 21.71 -26.87 19.66
N ALA A 107 22.89 -27.50 19.71
CA ALA A 107 23.40 -28.16 20.90
C ALA A 107 23.59 -27.15 22.06
N TYR A 108 23.30 -27.59 23.28
CA TYR A 108 23.44 -26.73 24.46
C TYR A 108 24.82 -26.08 24.57
N VAL A 109 24.78 -24.76 24.71
CA VAL A 109 25.91 -23.93 25.12
C VAL A 109 25.58 -23.30 26.47
N PRO A 110 26.49 -23.31 27.45
CA PRO A 110 26.27 -22.62 28.72
C PRO A 110 25.92 -21.14 28.52
N HIS A 111 24.73 -20.75 28.95
CA HIS A 111 24.20 -19.39 28.82
C HIS A 111 23.51 -18.94 30.11
N SER A 112 23.26 -17.63 30.21
CA SER A 112 22.51 -17.01 31.30
C SER A 112 21.80 -15.76 30.80
N ALA A 113 20.98 -15.12 31.63
CA ALA A 113 20.34 -13.85 31.29
C ALA A 113 21.36 -12.75 30.91
N ASP A 114 22.58 -12.79 31.48
CA ASP A 114 23.65 -11.83 31.18
C ASP A 114 24.56 -12.29 30.01
N ASN A 115 24.32 -13.47 29.47
CA ASN A 115 25.09 -14.06 28.36
C ASN A 115 24.18 -14.99 27.53
N PRO A 116 23.29 -14.44 26.70
CA PRO A 116 22.47 -15.22 25.78
C PRO A 116 23.38 -15.80 24.69
N ALA A 117 23.82 -17.05 24.89
CA ALA A 117 24.76 -17.73 24.00
C ALA A 117 24.09 -18.78 23.10
N MET A 118 22.79 -19.04 23.30
CA MET A 118 22.00 -19.86 22.37
C MET A 118 21.54 -18.97 21.23
N ASP A 119 21.61 -19.51 20.01
CA ASP A 119 21.22 -18.78 18.82
C ASP A 119 19.70 -18.74 18.66
N LEU A 120 19.20 -17.60 18.17
CA LEU A 120 17.81 -17.41 17.78
C LEU A 120 17.80 -17.20 16.28
N ASP A 121 17.60 -18.29 15.54
CA ASP A 121 17.52 -18.24 14.09
C ASP A 121 16.12 -17.81 13.65
N TYR A 122 16.01 -16.57 13.18
CA TYR A 122 14.78 -16.03 12.58
C TYR A 122 14.63 -16.37 11.09
N THR A 123 15.65 -16.98 10.46
CA THR A 123 15.57 -17.39 9.06
C THR A 123 14.72 -18.64 8.91
N HIS A 124 14.40 -19.00 7.67
CA HIS A 124 13.72 -20.25 7.36
C HIS A 124 14.61 -21.48 7.59
N GLU A 125 15.94 -21.32 7.67
CA GLU A 125 16.91 -22.42 7.64
C GLU A 125 16.64 -23.47 8.72
N SER A 126 16.39 -23.04 9.96
CA SER A 126 16.00 -23.92 11.07
C SER A 126 14.76 -24.78 10.80
N CYS A 127 13.83 -24.29 9.98
CA CYS A 127 12.58 -24.98 9.67
C CYS A 127 12.76 -25.95 8.50
N VAL A 128 13.53 -25.55 7.48
CA VAL A 128 13.62 -26.28 6.20
C VAL A 128 14.41 -27.59 6.31
N GLU A 129 15.16 -27.79 7.40
CA GLU A 129 15.82 -29.06 7.68
C GLU A 129 14.81 -30.23 7.74
N CYS A 130 13.63 -29.96 8.30
CA CYS A 130 12.55 -30.94 8.45
C CYS A 130 11.38 -30.65 7.50
N HIS A 131 10.95 -29.39 7.41
CA HIS A 131 9.91 -28.95 6.48
C HIS A 131 10.52 -28.73 5.10
N SER A 132 10.76 -29.80 4.36
CA SER A 132 11.33 -29.71 3.01
C SER A 132 10.26 -29.87 1.91
N GLY A 133 10.63 -29.52 0.68
CA GLY A 133 9.77 -29.66 -0.49
C GLY A 133 8.94 -28.42 -0.76
N ARG A 134 7.69 -28.63 -1.19
CA ARG A 134 6.89 -27.56 -1.79
C ARG A 134 6.53 -26.44 -0.82
N GLN A 135 6.25 -26.73 0.44
CA GLN A 135 5.92 -25.68 1.43
C GLN A 135 7.01 -24.60 1.51
N VAL A 136 8.27 -25.03 1.56
CA VAL A 136 9.41 -24.12 1.60
C VAL A 136 9.66 -23.47 0.25
N GLU A 137 9.57 -24.23 -0.84
CA GLU A 137 9.70 -23.68 -2.19
C GLU A 137 8.66 -22.57 -2.45
N ASP A 138 7.41 -22.82 -2.06
CA ASP A 138 6.29 -21.90 -2.16
C ASP A 138 6.55 -20.63 -1.36
N HIS A 139 6.96 -20.77 -0.09
CA HIS A 139 7.33 -19.62 0.75
C HIS A 139 8.49 -18.83 0.14
N LEU A 140 9.57 -19.51 -0.28
CA LEU A 140 10.75 -18.87 -0.87
C LEU A 140 10.41 -18.15 -2.18
N ASN A 141 9.41 -18.63 -2.92
CA ASN A 141 8.89 -17.99 -4.12
C ASN A 141 7.89 -16.86 -3.85
N SER A 142 7.40 -16.72 -2.61
CA SER A 142 6.52 -15.63 -2.22
C SER A 142 7.28 -14.31 -2.06
N ARG A 143 6.56 -13.20 -1.92
CA ARG A 143 7.14 -11.90 -1.56
C ARG A 143 7.50 -11.81 -0.07
N HIS A 144 6.92 -12.66 0.79
CA HIS A 144 7.24 -12.68 2.21
C HIS A 144 8.72 -13.03 2.48
N SER A 145 9.31 -13.90 1.65
CA SER A 145 10.74 -14.24 1.73
C SER A 145 11.70 -13.13 1.30
N GLN A 146 11.18 -12.03 0.75
CA GLN A 146 11.95 -10.94 0.13
C GLN A 146 11.63 -9.56 0.73
N THR A 147 10.84 -9.48 1.80
CA THR A 147 10.36 -8.20 2.34
C THR A 147 11.49 -7.28 2.79
N TRP A 148 12.53 -7.82 3.43
CA TRP A 148 13.69 -7.04 3.83
C TRP A 148 14.51 -6.59 2.62
N GLU A 149 14.77 -7.47 1.66
CA GLU A 149 15.49 -7.13 0.42
C GLU A 149 14.75 -6.08 -0.41
N ASP A 150 13.42 -6.07 -0.37
CA ASP A 150 12.58 -5.07 -1.02
C ASP A 150 12.59 -3.73 -0.24
N LEU A 151 12.68 -3.75 1.10
CA LEU A 151 12.65 -2.55 1.96
C LEU A 151 14.02 -1.87 2.11
N GLU A 152 15.09 -2.61 2.41
CA GLU A 152 16.43 -2.12 2.73
C GLU A 152 16.96 -1.06 1.74
N PRO A 153 16.81 -1.21 0.41
CA PRO A 153 17.36 -0.24 -0.52
C PRO A 153 16.57 1.06 -0.63
N LEU A 154 15.39 1.16 0.00
CA LEU A 154 14.50 2.33 -0.14
C LEU A 154 14.99 3.50 0.72
N PRO A 155 15.12 4.71 0.16
CA PRO A 155 15.63 5.89 0.88
C PRO A 155 14.69 6.39 1.99
N TYR A 156 13.47 5.86 2.06
CA TYR A 156 12.44 6.19 3.04
C TYR A 156 12.14 5.01 3.98
N ALA A 157 12.92 3.93 3.95
CA ALA A 157 12.82 2.86 4.93
C ALA A 157 13.13 3.38 6.33
N GLY A 158 12.34 2.95 7.33
CA GLY A 158 12.52 3.32 8.73
C GLY A 158 11.87 2.29 9.66
N ASP A 159 12.08 2.48 10.97
CA ASP A 159 11.64 1.54 12.02
C ASP A 159 10.14 1.21 11.95
N ASN A 160 9.32 2.17 11.53
CA ASN A 160 7.87 2.00 11.36
C ASN A 160 7.50 0.97 10.29
N CYS A 161 8.41 0.64 9.36
CA CYS A 161 8.19 -0.39 8.35
C CYS A 161 8.48 -1.80 8.87
N LEU A 162 9.31 -1.95 9.91
CA LEU A 162 9.86 -3.26 10.28
C LEU A 162 8.85 -4.22 10.88
N HIS A 163 7.77 -3.70 11.47
CA HIS A 163 6.69 -4.53 12.02
C HIS A 163 6.11 -5.50 10.99
N CYS A 164 6.02 -5.07 9.72
CA CYS A 164 5.45 -5.90 8.65
C CYS A 164 6.53 -6.49 7.73
N MET A 165 7.73 -5.90 7.71
CA MET A 165 8.74 -6.20 6.70
C MET A 165 9.87 -7.09 7.21
N THR A 166 9.93 -7.38 8.50
CA THR A 166 10.95 -8.26 9.09
C THR A 166 10.33 -9.25 10.08
N THR A 167 10.93 -10.43 10.20
CA THR A 167 10.48 -11.43 11.18
C THR A 167 10.58 -10.90 12.61
N GLN A 168 11.67 -10.22 12.93
CA GLN A 168 11.90 -9.64 14.25
C GLN A 168 10.84 -8.59 14.59
N GLY A 169 10.55 -7.67 13.66
CA GLY A 169 9.51 -6.65 13.88
C GLY A 169 8.10 -7.23 13.95
N ALA A 170 7.80 -8.29 13.20
CA ALA A 170 6.52 -8.99 13.27
C ALA A 170 6.28 -9.65 14.64
N ILE A 171 7.33 -10.23 15.23
CA ILE A 171 7.27 -10.87 16.54
C ILE A 171 7.28 -9.83 17.67
N ALA A 172 8.16 -8.83 17.61
CA ALA A 172 8.34 -7.85 18.67
C ALA A 172 7.23 -6.79 18.72
N GLY A 173 6.65 -6.44 17.57
CA GLY A 173 5.66 -5.37 17.45
C GLY A 173 6.27 -4.03 16.99
N ALA A 174 5.40 -3.08 16.68
CA ALA A 174 5.79 -1.77 16.12
C ALA A 174 6.64 -0.94 17.10
N GLY A 175 7.82 -0.50 16.64
CA GLY A 175 8.71 0.39 17.38
C GLY A 175 9.69 -0.30 18.34
N GLU A 176 9.67 -1.63 18.43
CA GLU A 176 10.57 -2.42 19.28
C GLU A 176 11.87 -2.83 18.57
N VAL A 177 11.91 -2.73 17.24
CA VAL A 177 13.06 -3.08 16.39
C VAL A 177 13.49 -1.84 15.62
N SER A 178 14.81 -1.64 15.48
CA SER A 178 15.42 -0.53 14.75
C SER A 178 15.96 -1.00 13.41
N ILE A 179 15.91 -0.14 12.39
CA ILE A 179 16.50 -0.42 11.07
C ILE A 179 18.02 -0.52 11.13
N GLU A 180 18.62 0.01 12.20
CA GLU A 180 20.06 -0.10 12.48
C GLU A 180 20.44 -1.43 13.15
N ASP A 181 19.46 -2.27 13.54
CA ASP A 181 19.74 -3.56 14.16
C ASP A 181 20.40 -4.52 13.16
N GLU A 182 21.39 -5.29 13.65
CA GLU A 182 22.06 -6.29 12.83
C GLU A 182 21.20 -7.56 12.71
N GLY A 183 21.29 -8.23 11.56
CA GLY A 183 20.67 -9.53 11.36
C GLY A 183 19.16 -9.52 11.13
N LEU A 184 18.59 -8.37 10.72
CA LEU A 184 17.21 -8.31 10.23
C LEU A 184 17.02 -9.26 9.05
N VAL A 185 15.91 -9.99 9.07
CA VAL A 185 15.56 -10.94 8.01
C VAL A 185 14.13 -10.72 7.54
N SER A 186 13.89 -11.05 6.27
CA SER A 186 12.55 -11.10 5.68
C SER A 186 11.58 -11.96 6.50
N LEU A 187 10.29 -11.80 6.25
CA LEU A 187 9.27 -12.60 6.93
C LEU A 187 9.52 -14.10 6.71
N SER A 188 9.54 -14.83 7.82
CA SER A 188 9.80 -16.26 7.85
C SER A 188 8.73 -17.06 8.54
N CYS A 189 8.92 -18.37 8.59
CA CYS A 189 7.98 -19.30 9.22
C CYS A 189 7.58 -18.82 10.62
N VAL A 190 8.56 -18.35 11.41
CA VAL A 190 8.33 -17.94 12.81
C VAL A 190 7.69 -16.56 12.95
N ALA A 191 7.58 -15.77 11.87
CA ALA A 191 6.77 -14.55 11.87
C ALA A 191 5.27 -14.87 11.99
N CYS A 192 4.85 -16.01 11.45
CA CYS A 192 3.46 -16.48 11.47
C CYS A 192 3.20 -17.56 12.53
N HIS A 193 4.19 -18.44 12.76
CA HIS A 193 4.07 -19.58 13.66
C HIS A 193 4.82 -19.37 14.99
N ASP A 194 4.23 -19.84 16.07
CA ASP A 194 4.84 -19.94 17.39
C ASP A 194 5.15 -21.39 17.76
N MET A 195 6.40 -21.79 17.56
CA MET A 195 6.91 -23.12 17.85
C MET A 195 6.79 -23.54 19.33
N HIS A 196 6.54 -22.60 20.25
CA HIS A 196 6.40 -22.84 21.69
C HIS A 196 4.97 -22.72 22.18
N SER A 197 3.97 -22.61 21.30
CA SER A 197 2.58 -22.45 21.69
C SER A 197 1.64 -23.25 20.78
N GLU A 198 0.63 -23.87 21.39
CA GLU A 198 -0.54 -24.43 20.71
C GLU A 198 -1.81 -23.61 21.04
N GLU A 199 -1.65 -22.35 21.48
CA GLU A 199 -2.76 -21.46 21.80
C GLU A 199 -3.75 -21.32 20.64
N ASN A 200 -3.22 -21.28 19.41
CA ASN A 200 -4.01 -21.23 18.19
C ASN A 200 -3.73 -22.45 17.28
N PRO A 201 -4.70 -22.85 16.43
CA PRO A 201 -4.53 -23.95 15.50
C PRO A 201 -3.28 -23.79 14.62
N ASN A 202 -2.62 -24.91 14.31
CA ASN A 202 -1.39 -24.93 13.51
C ASN A 202 -0.27 -24.04 14.07
N GLN A 203 -0.32 -23.77 15.38
CA GLN A 203 0.65 -22.92 16.08
C GLN A 203 0.72 -21.50 15.52
N LEU A 204 -0.39 -20.93 15.04
CA LEU A 204 -0.40 -19.56 14.53
C LEU A 204 -0.28 -18.53 15.65
N ARG A 205 0.31 -17.37 15.35
CA ARG A 205 0.42 -16.23 16.28
C ARG A 205 -0.85 -15.39 16.40
N ALA A 206 -1.97 -15.84 15.85
CA ALA A 206 -3.28 -15.20 15.94
C ALA A 206 -4.39 -16.27 15.96
N GLU A 207 -5.56 -15.89 16.48
CA GLU A 207 -6.71 -16.79 16.63
C GLU A 207 -7.28 -17.23 15.27
N THR A 208 -7.36 -16.29 14.34
CA THR A 208 -7.81 -16.53 12.95
C THR A 208 -6.71 -16.17 11.97
N ALA A 209 -6.80 -16.70 10.74
CA ALA A 209 -5.85 -16.32 9.73
C ALA A 209 -6.06 -14.88 9.25
N ASP A 210 -7.31 -14.40 9.24
CA ASP A 210 -7.62 -12.99 8.95
C ASP A 210 -6.93 -12.06 9.95
N ASP A 211 -6.99 -12.36 11.24
CA ASP A 211 -6.27 -11.59 12.27
C ASP A 211 -4.75 -11.62 12.08
N LEU A 212 -4.21 -12.75 11.61
CA LEU A 212 -2.78 -12.87 11.33
C LEU A 212 -2.36 -12.00 10.15
N CYS A 213 -3.09 -12.09 9.03
CA CYS A 213 -2.84 -11.31 7.82
C CYS A 213 -3.03 -9.81 8.07
N ALA A 214 -4.04 -9.44 8.86
CA ALA A 214 -4.38 -8.06 9.21
C ALA A 214 -3.32 -7.36 10.06
N LYS A 215 -2.37 -8.08 10.68
CA LYS A 215 -1.22 -7.45 11.36
C LYS A 215 -0.36 -6.65 10.37
N CYS A 216 -0.29 -7.09 9.12
CA CYS A 216 0.57 -6.50 8.09
C CYS A 216 -0.21 -5.84 6.94
N HIS A 217 -1.33 -6.43 6.55
CA HIS A 217 -2.15 -5.98 5.43
C HIS A 217 -3.26 -5.01 5.88
N ILE A 218 -2.83 -3.90 6.50
CA ILE A 218 -3.72 -2.86 7.03
C ILE A 218 -3.19 -1.46 6.69
N GLY A 219 -4.07 -0.45 6.74
CA GLY A 219 -3.74 0.94 6.51
C GLY A 219 -3.85 1.39 5.06
N SER A 220 -3.63 2.67 4.81
CA SER A 220 -3.93 3.32 3.53
C SER A 220 -3.15 2.81 2.31
N HIS A 221 -2.01 2.17 2.52
CA HIS A 221 -1.17 1.64 1.45
C HIS A 221 -1.30 0.11 1.27
N HIS A 222 -1.92 -0.57 2.24
CA HIS A 222 -2.15 -2.01 2.25
C HIS A 222 -3.54 -2.25 2.86
N PRO A 223 -4.63 -1.75 2.25
CA PRO A 223 -5.91 -1.63 2.93
C PRO A 223 -6.72 -2.93 2.97
N GLN A 224 -6.11 -4.09 2.65
CA GLN A 224 -6.85 -5.33 2.45
C GLN A 224 -7.72 -5.67 3.66
N SER A 225 -7.19 -5.56 4.89
CA SER A 225 -7.92 -5.84 6.13
C SER A 225 -8.64 -4.65 6.74
N GLU A 226 -8.68 -3.48 6.07
CA GLU A 226 -9.49 -2.35 6.51
C GLU A 226 -10.97 -2.65 6.33
N GLU A 227 -11.81 -2.27 7.30
CA GLU A 227 -13.25 -2.62 7.36
C GLU A 227 -14.00 -2.40 6.04
N VAL A 228 -13.67 -1.33 5.31
CA VAL A 228 -14.33 -0.95 4.06
C VAL A 228 -13.90 -1.81 2.86
N VAL A 229 -12.79 -2.54 2.94
CA VAL A 229 -12.27 -3.37 1.86
C VAL A 229 -12.73 -4.82 2.08
N TYR A 230 -11.86 -5.75 2.47
CA TYR A 230 -12.23 -7.16 2.58
C TYR A 230 -13.37 -7.45 3.57
N PRO A 231 -13.35 -6.94 4.83
CA PRO A 231 -14.34 -7.32 5.85
C PRO A 231 -15.78 -6.96 5.47
N SER A 232 -15.99 -5.90 4.68
CA SER A 232 -17.31 -5.53 4.15
C SER A 232 -17.65 -6.18 2.80
N GLY A 233 -16.72 -6.93 2.21
CA GLY A 233 -16.91 -7.68 0.98
C GLY A 233 -17.86 -8.88 1.12
N PRO A 234 -18.34 -9.43 0.00
CA PRO A 234 -19.29 -10.55 0.01
C PRO A 234 -18.67 -11.85 0.57
N HIS A 235 -17.37 -12.08 0.37
CA HIS A 235 -16.69 -13.28 0.86
C HIS A 235 -16.49 -13.25 2.37
N ALA A 236 -15.99 -12.14 2.94
CA ALA A 236 -15.89 -12.00 4.40
C ALA A 236 -17.25 -12.15 5.10
N LYS A 237 -18.32 -11.57 4.52
CA LYS A 237 -19.71 -11.75 5.01
C LYS A 237 -20.23 -13.19 4.94
N ALA A 238 -19.58 -14.04 4.15
CA ALA A 238 -19.87 -15.46 4.03
C ALA A 238 -18.93 -16.32 4.87
N ASP A 239 -18.19 -15.70 5.82
CA ASP A 239 -17.19 -16.33 6.68
C ASP A 239 -16.06 -17.02 5.89
N VAL A 240 -15.73 -16.49 4.71
CA VAL A 240 -14.51 -16.87 3.98
C VAL A 240 -13.33 -16.15 4.63
N GLU A 241 -12.20 -16.82 4.78
CA GLU A 241 -10.95 -16.23 5.29
C GLU A 241 -9.91 -16.03 4.18
N CYS A 242 -8.92 -15.17 4.40
CA CYS A 242 -7.83 -14.87 3.47
C CYS A 242 -7.13 -16.15 2.96
N VAL A 243 -6.94 -17.11 3.86
CA VAL A 243 -6.29 -18.40 3.62
C VAL A 243 -7.08 -19.33 2.70
N GLU A 244 -8.38 -19.11 2.55
CA GLU A 244 -9.21 -19.91 1.64
C GLU A 244 -9.05 -19.48 0.17
N CYS A 245 -8.43 -18.32 -0.08
CA CYS A 245 -8.06 -17.89 -1.43
C CYS A 245 -6.54 -17.94 -1.63
N HIS A 246 -5.78 -17.37 -0.69
CA HIS A 246 -4.33 -17.26 -0.78
C HIS A 246 -3.58 -18.53 -0.35
N GLY A 247 -4.26 -19.43 0.36
CA GLY A 247 -3.68 -20.63 0.93
C GLY A 247 -4.01 -21.94 0.23
N LEU A 248 -4.77 -21.90 -0.86
CA LEU A 248 -5.19 -23.13 -1.51
C LEU A 248 -4.08 -23.70 -2.39
N GLY A 249 -3.73 -24.95 -2.12
CA GLY A 249 -2.91 -25.79 -3.00
C GLY A 249 -3.20 -27.27 -2.76
N GLU A 250 -2.86 -28.11 -3.73
CA GLU A 250 -2.76 -29.56 -3.56
C GLU A 250 -1.28 -29.93 -3.65
N HIS A 251 -0.70 -30.46 -2.57
CA HIS A 251 0.66 -30.99 -2.59
C HIS A 251 0.67 -32.53 -2.57
N PHE A 252 1.64 -33.10 -3.27
CA PHE A 252 2.02 -34.51 -3.17
C PHE A 252 3.24 -34.62 -2.23
N ALA A 253 3.00 -34.74 -0.92
CA ALA A 253 4.04 -35.11 0.03
C ALA A 253 3.98 -36.64 0.28
N HIS A 254 5.15 -37.30 0.32
CA HIS A 254 5.27 -38.72 0.67
C HIS A 254 4.40 -39.70 -0.15
N GLY A 255 4.04 -39.33 -1.39
CA GLY A 255 3.24 -40.18 -2.28
C GLY A 255 1.73 -40.11 -2.07
N HIS A 256 1.24 -39.11 -1.31
CA HIS A 256 -0.18 -38.88 -1.05
C HIS A 256 -0.57 -37.43 -1.37
N VAL A 257 -1.78 -37.24 -1.92
CA VAL A 257 -2.41 -35.92 -2.01
C VAL A 257 -2.90 -35.59 -0.62
N SER A 258 -2.31 -34.59 0.00
CA SER A 258 -2.76 -34.05 1.27
C SER A 258 -3.19 -32.61 1.05
N ALA A 259 -4.30 -32.21 1.66
CA ALA A 259 -4.83 -30.86 1.59
C ALA A 259 -3.95 -29.94 2.46
N TRP A 260 -2.79 -29.53 1.95
CA TRP A 260 -1.90 -28.61 2.65
C TRP A 260 -2.05 -27.18 2.12
N PHE A 261 -1.86 -26.23 3.04
CA PHE A 261 -1.85 -24.82 2.76
C PHE A 261 -0.67 -24.44 1.84
N ASN A 262 -0.97 -23.81 0.71
CA ASN A 262 0.01 -23.24 -0.21
C ASN A 262 0.64 -21.99 0.41
N HIS A 263 1.97 -21.97 0.50
CA HIS A 263 2.72 -20.85 1.09
C HIS A 263 3.24 -19.85 0.04
N THR A 264 2.79 -19.90 -1.22
CA THR A 264 3.06 -18.83 -2.19
C THR A 264 2.21 -17.60 -1.89
N PHE A 265 1.11 -17.78 -1.16
CA PHE A 265 0.09 -16.78 -0.87
C PHE A 265 -0.56 -16.22 -2.15
N TRP A 266 -0.46 -16.94 -3.26
CA TRP A 266 -0.97 -16.50 -4.56
C TRP A 266 -2.22 -17.28 -4.95
N ILE A 267 -3.22 -16.58 -5.49
CA ILE A 267 -4.51 -17.15 -5.92
C ILE A 267 -4.44 -17.92 -7.24
N TYR A 268 -3.38 -17.70 -8.03
CA TYR A 268 -3.15 -18.42 -9.28
C TYR A 268 -2.21 -19.58 -9.00
N ASP A 269 -2.76 -20.80 -9.07
CA ASP A 269 -1.95 -22.00 -8.89
C ASP A 269 -1.05 -22.15 -10.12
N THR A 270 0.25 -21.90 -9.95
CA THR A 270 1.25 -22.38 -10.90
C THR A 270 1.44 -23.87 -10.65
N TYR A 271 0.39 -24.65 -10.92
CA TYR A 271 0.40 -26.09 -10.69
C TYR A 271 1.29 -26.79 -11.72
N TRP A 272 2.61 -26.73 -11.58
CA TRP A 272 3.52 -27.52 -12.40
C TRP A 272 3.22 -29.02 -12.26
N PRO A 273 2.93 -29.78 -13.34
CA PRO A 273 3.27 -29.53 -14.75
C PRO A 273 2.15 -28.95 -15.63
N TYR A 274 0.99 -28.64 -15.06
CA TYR A 274 -0.13 -28.04 -15.76
C TYR A 274 0.05 -26.53 -15.73
N ASN A 275 0.58 -25.99 -16.81
CA ASN A 275 0.67 -24.55 -17.08
C ASN A 275 -0.74 -23.94 -17.27
N ASP A 276 -1.64 -24.21 -16.33
CA ASP A 276 -3.02 -23.77 -16.26
C ASP A 276 -3.04 -22.48 -15.44
N THR A 277 -3.38 -21.37 -16.08
CA THR A 277 -3.40 -20.04 -15.47
C THR A 277 -4.74 -19.73 -14.81
N ARG A 278 -5.61 -20.73 -14.63
CA ARG A 278 -6.94 -20.54 -14.04
C ARG A 278 -6.85 -20.46 -12.51
N PRO A 279 -7.69 -19.63 -11.86
CA PRO A 279 -7.74 -19.51 -10.40
C PRO A 279 -8.44 -20.74 -9.80
N MET A 280 -7.72 -21.87 -9.68
CA MET A 280 -8.28 -23.13 -9.19
C MET A 280 -8.86 -23.02 -7.77
N VAL A 281 -8.41 -22.01 -7.02
CA VAL A 281 -8.83 -21.71 -5.64
C VAL A 281 -10.36 -21.54 -5.52
N CYS A 282 -10.98 -20.91 -6.52
CA CYS A 282 -12.43 -20.68 -6.52
C CYS A 282 -13.23 -21.98 -6.66
N GLY A 283 -12.65 -23.01 -7.29
CA GLY A 283 -13.31 -24.28 -7.62
C GLY A 283 -13.67 -25.14 -6.41
N LYS A 284 -13.16 -24.82 -5.21
CA LYS A 284 -13.56 -25.49 -3.96
C LYS A 284 -14.97 -25.11 -3.51
N CYS A 285 -15.38 -23.86 -3.78
CA CYS A 285 -16.64 -23.30 -3.31
C CYS A 285 -17.62 -23.03 -4.46
N HIS A 286 -17.11 -22.75 -5.65
CA HIS A 286 -17.87 -22.38 -6.82
C HIS A 286 -17.67 -23.36 -7.98
N GLU A 287 -18.55 -23.29 -8.96
CA GLU A 287 -18.27 -23.88 -10.26
C GLU A 287 -17.13 -23.08 -10.91
N LEU A 288 -16.04 -23.77 -11.29
CA LEU A 288 -14.77 -23.13 -11.64
C LEU A 288 -14.86 -22.29 -12.91
N GLU A 289 -15.60 -22.73 -13.92
CA GLU A 289 -15.76 -21.96 -15.17
C GLU A 289 -16.49 -20.65 -14.89
N TRP A 290 -17.64 -20.71 -14.19
CA TRP A 290 -18.36 -19.53 -13.75
C TRP A 290 -17.51 -18.60 -12.89
N ALA A 291 -16.77 -19.12 -11.91
CA ALA A 291 -15.97 -18.29 -11.01
C ALA A 291 -14.81 -17.59 -11.75
N THR A 292 -14.20 -18.27 -12.71
CA THR A 292 -13.17 -17.66 -13.57
C THR A 292 -13.76 -16.53 -14.41
N GLU A 293 -14.93 -16.73 -15.01
CA GLU A 293 -15.63 -15.68 -15.77
C GLU A 293 -16.01 -14.49 -14.88
N GLN A 294 -16.46 -14.72 -13.64
CA GLN A 294 -16.76 -13.62 -12.71
C GLN A 294 -15.51 -12.85 -12.30
N LEU A 295 -14.39 -13.53 -12.05
CA LEU A 295 -13.13 -12.87 -11.73
C LEU A 295 -12.67 -11.97 -12.86
N GLU A 296 -12.68 -12.47 -14.11
CA GLU A 296 -12.34 -11.67 -15.30
C GLU A 296 -13.25 -10.44 -15.45
N VAL A 297 -14.55 -10.59 -15.20
CA VAL A 297 -15.50 -9.46 -15.24
C VAL A 297 -15.19 -8.43 -14.16
N ILE A 298 -14.93 -8.87 -12.92
CA ILE A 298 -14.62 -7.97 -11.80
C ILE A 298 -13.32 -7.22 -12.08
N GLU A 299 -12.23 -7.93 -12.38
CA GLU A 299 -10.91 -7.34 -12.64
C GLU A 299 -10.97 -6.35 -13.81
N HIS A 300 -11.59 -6.75 -14.93
CA HIS A 300 -11.72 -5.88 -16.10
C HIS A 300 -12.60 -4.65 -15.84
N THR A 301 -13.68 -4.81 -15.07
CA THR A 301 -14.55 -3.69 -14.70
C THR A 301 -13.80 -2.72 -13.78
N THR A 302 -13.08 -3.22 -12.78
CA THR A 302 -12.24 -2.40 -11.90
C THR A 302 -11.22 -1.62 -12.71
N GLU A 303 -10.44 -2.28 -13.57
CA GLU A 303 -9.43 -1.63 -14.42
C GLU A 303 -10.04 -0.55 -15.32
N THR A 304 -11.18 -0.85 -15.96
CA THR A 304 -11.87 0.11 -16.84
C THR A 304 -12.39 1.32 -16.06
N MET A 305 -12.96 1.10 -14.87
CA MET A 305 -13.47 2.17 -14.03
C MET A 305 -12.35 3.04 -13.47
N THR A 306 -11.23 2.44 -13.04
CA THR A 306 -10.05 3.17 -12.57
C THR A 306 -9.51 4.08 -13.65
N HIS A 307 -9.23 3.57 -14.85
CA HIS A 307 -8.75 4.41 -15.95
C HIS A 307 -9.72 5.54 -16.30
N ALA A 308 -11.02 5.26 -16.32
CA ALA A 308 -12.02 6.30 -16.58
C ALA A 308 -12.05 7.37 -15.48
N ALA A 309 -11.90 6.96 -14.21
CA ALA A 309 -11.84 7.89 -13.08
C ALA A 309 -10.58 8.75 -13.14
N GLU A 310 -9.41 8.16 -13.44
CA GLU A 310 -8.14 8.88 -13.61
C GLU A 310 -8.23 9.92 -14.74
N GLU A 311 -8.82 9.57 -15.89
CA GLU A 311 -9.03 10.52 -17.00
C GLU A 311 -9.96 11.69 -16.60
N ILE A 312 -10.99 11.41 -15.80
CA ILE A 312 -11.91 12.44 -15.27
C ILE A 312 -11.19 13.34 -14.27
N ILE A 313 -10.39 12.77 -13.36
CA ILE A 313 -9.58 13.51 -12.38
C ILE A 313 -8.57 14.42 -13.07
N GLU A 314 -7.83 13.91 -14.06
CA GLU A 314 -6.88 14.71 -14.85
C GLU A 314 -7.61 15.85 -15.58
N SER A 315 -8.77 15.55 -16.18
CA SER A 315 -9.60 16.57 -16.85
C SER A 315 -10.13 17.61 -15.87
N ALA A 316 -10.48 17.23 -14.65
CA ALA A 316 -10.97 18.14 -13.61
C ALA A 316 -9.90 19.17 -13.22
N TYR A 317 -8.65 18.74 -12.99
CA TYR A 317 -7.55 19.68 -12.75
C TYR A 317 -7.37 20.67 -13.92
N ALA A 318 -7.39 20.19 -15.16
CA ALA A 318 -7.25 21.03 -16.33
C ALA A 318 -8.39 22.06 -16.46
N VAL A 319 -9.62 21.68 -16.09
CA VAL A 319 -10.78 22.58 -16.06
C VAL A 319 -10.64 23.64 -14.98
N ILE A 320 -10.23 23.26 -13.76
CA ILE A 320 -10.02 24.20 -12.65
C ILE A 320 -8.92 25.22 -13.01
N GLU A 321 -7.81 24.77 -13.61
CA GLU A 321 -6.75 25.66 -14.10
C GLU A 321 -7.29 26.63 -15.19
N ALA A 322 -8.05 26.10 -16.15
CA ALA A 322 -8.61 26.88 -17.24
C ALA A 322 -9.72 27.87 -16.80
N ALA A 323 -10.35 27.63 -15.65
CA ALA A 323 -11.38 28.51 -15.09
C ALA A 323 -10.83 29.90 -14.72
N GLY A 324 -9.50 30.05 -14.56
CA GLY A 324 -8.86 31.35 -14.35
C GLY A 324 -9.17 31.99 -13.00
N LEU A 325 -9.56 31.17 -12.02
CA LEU A 325 -9.81 31.58 -10.63
C LEU A 325 -8.53 32.05 -9.94
N SER A 326 -8.65 32.80 -8.84
CA SER A 326 -7.48 33.08 -8.01
C SER A 326 -6.96 31.80 -7.36
N GLU A 327 -5.68 31.78 -6.99
CA GLU A 327 -5.04 30.64 -6.31
C GLU A 327 -5.82 30.19 -5.06
N SER A 328 -6.35 31.14 -4.28
CA SER A 328 -7.15 30.84 -3.08
C SER A 328 -8.52 30.25 -3.38
N GLU A 329 -9.13 30.60 -4.51
CA GLU A 329 -10.45 30.07 -4.92
C GLU A 329 -10.29 28.70 -5.58
N ALA A 330 -9.24 28.52 -6.38
CA ALA A 330 -8.94 27.22 -7.01
C ALA A 330 -8.56 26.15 -5.99
N ALA A 331 -7.97 26.54 -4.85
CA ALA A 331 -7.49 25.61 -3.83
C ALA A 331 -8.60 24.69 -3.27
N GLU A 332 -9.81 25.20 -3.04
CA GLU A 332 -10.93 24.41 -2.52
C GLU A 332 -11.34 23.30 -3.51
N TYR A 333 -11.48 23.63 -4.80
CA TYR A 333 -11.81 22.65 -5.83
C TYR A 333 -10.66 21.67 -6.07
N THR A 334 -9.41 22.13 -5.96
CA THR A 334 -8.23 21.28 -6.11
C THR A 334 -8.16 20.25 -4.98
N GLU A 335 -8.43 20.65 -3.74
CA GLU A 335 -8.50 19.74 -2.58
C GLU A 335 -9.58 18.65 -2.75
N ALA A 336 -10.73 18.99 -3.33
CA ALA A 336 -11.77 18.01 -3.64
C ALA A 336 -11.31 17.00 -4.72
N VAL A 337 -10.61 17.45 -5.76
CA VAL A 337 -10.04 16.56 -6.79
C VAL A 337 -8.91 15.70 -6.21
N ASP A 338 -8.07 16.25 -5.33
CA ASP A 338 -7.04 15.49 -4.61
C ASP A 338 -7.66 14.37 -3.77
N ALA A 339 -8.74 14.66 -3.03
CA ALA A 339 -9.46 13.64 -2.24
C ALA A 339 -10.07 12.53 -3.11
N ALA A 340 -10.57 12.87 -4.30
CA ALA A 340 -11.03 11.89 -5.27
C ALA A 340 -9.87 11.00 -5.78
N ALA A 341 -8.72 11.61 -6.11
CA ALA A 341 -7.53 10.88 -6.52
C ALA A 341 -7.02 9.93 -5.41
N ASP A 342 -6.97 10.40 -4.17
CA ASP A 342 -6.59 9.60 -3.02
C ASP A 342 -7.55 8.42 -2.79
N THR A 343 -8.85 8.62 -3.03
CA THR A 343 -9.84 7.55 -2.96
C THR A 343 -9.56 6.47 -4.01
N VAL A 344 -9.30 6.85 -5.27
CA VAL A 344 -8.94 5.88 -6.32
C VAL A 344 -7.65 5.16 -5.95
N HIS A 345 -6.61 5.89 -5.52
CA HIS A 345 -5.34 5.30 -5.11
C HIS A 345 -5.49 4.32 -3.93
N TYR A 346 -6.29 4.66 -2.93
CA TYR A 346 -6.56 3.79 -1.78
C TYR A 346 -7.16 2.46 -2.24
N TRP A 347 -8.19 2.49 -3.07
CA TRP A 347 -8.83 1.27 -3.56
C TRP A 347 -7.96 0.47 -4.53
N MET A 348 -7.02 1.11 -5.24
CA MET A 348 -6.03 0.41 -6.07
C MET A 348 -4.88 -0.18 -5.26
N ALA A 349 -4.54 0.41 -4.11
CA ALA A 349 -3.53 -0.12 -3.19
C ALA A 349 -3.93 -1.48 -2.58
N ASP A 350 -5.23 -1.80 -2.56
CA ASP A 350 -5.74 -3.13 -2.23
C ASP A 350 -5.17 -4.22 -3.15
N ALA A 351 -4.91 -3.89 -4.42
CA ALA A 351 -4.31 -4.75 -5.44
C ALA A 351 -5.03 -6.08 -5.74
N SER A 352 -6.29 -6.25 -5.29
CA SER A 352 -7.09 -7.45 -5.59
C SER A 352 -7.83 -7.40 -6.94
N GLY A 353 -7.67 -6.32 -7.71
CA GLY A 353 -8.52 -6.07 -8.88
C GLY A 353 -9.99 -5.85 -8.51
N GLY A 354 -10.28 -5.46 -7.26
CA GLY A 354 -11.62 -5.29 -6.71
C GLY A 354 -12.24 -6.57 -6.15
N LEU A 355 -11.57 -7.72 -6.23
CA LEU A 355 -12.13 -9.00 -5.76
C LEU A 355 -12.44 -9.01 -4.26
N HIS A 356 -11.65 -8.32 -3.43
CA HIS A 356 -11.90 -8.27 -1.99
C HIS A 356 -13.26 -7.66 -1.66
N ASN A 357 -13.73 -6.67 -2.43
CA ASN A 357 -15.05 -6.06 -2.28
C ASN A 357 -15.51 -5.37 -3.57
N PRO A 358 -16.06 -6.12 -4.55
CA PRO A 358 -16.38 -5.57 -5.86
C PRO A 358 -17.36 -4.41 -5.79
N GLU A 359 -18.44 -4.55 -5.01
CA GLU A 359 -19.43 -3.49 -4.86
C GLU A 359 -18.84 -2.23 -4.19
N GLY A 360 -18.02 -2.40 -3.15
CA GLY A 360 -17.34 -1.30 -2.48
C GLY A 360 -16.37 -0.57 -3.41
N THR A 361 -15.53 -1.32 -4.14
CA THR A 361 -14.57 -0.78 -5.11
C THR A 361 -15.28 0.00 -6.21
N PHE A 362 -16.31 -0.57 -6.84
CA PHE A 362 -17.04 0.12 -7.90
C PHE A 362 -17.75 1.37 -7.40
N ALA A 363 -18.39 1.31 -6.22
CA ALA A 363 -19.06 2.45 -5.64
C ALA A 363 -18.09 3.59 -5.31
N ALA A 364 -16.94 3.27 -4.71
CA ALA A 364 -15.95 4.26 -4.33
C ALA A 364 -15.27 4.93 -5.53
N ILE A 365 -14.85 4.16 -6.55
CA ILE A 365 -14.24 4.72 -7.77
C ILE A 365 -15.26 5.58 -8.52
N SER A 366 -16.51 5.13 -8.63
CA SER A 366 -17.56 5.92 -9.29
C SER A 366 -17.88 7.21 -8.52
N ALA A 367 -17.87 7.18 -7.19
CA ALA A 367 -18.07 8.38 -6.37
C ALA A 367 -16.90 9.35 -6.53
N ALA A 368 -15.66 8.87 -6.47
CA ALA A 368 -14.48 9.71 -6.69
C ALA A 368 -14.50 10.42 -8.05
N ALA A 369 -14.83 9.69 -9.13
CA ALA A 369 -14.97 10.29 -10.46
C ALA A 369 -16.10 11.34 -10.52
N HIS A 370 -17.22 11.07 -9.85
CA HIS A 370 -18.33 12.03 -9.75
C HIS A 370 -17.89 13.30 -9.02
N ASP A 371 -17.25 13.16 -7.86
CA ASP A 371 -16.84 14.27 -7.00
C ASP A 371 -15.78 15.15 -7.69
N ALA A 372 -14.83 14.55 -8.41
CA ALA A 372 -13.86 15.29 -9.22
C ALA A 372 -14.53 16.11 -10.33
N ASN A 373 -15.51 15.52 -11.02
CA ASN A 373 -16.27 16.22 -12.06
C ASN A 373 -17.18 17.32 -11.47
N GLU A 374 -17.77 17.10 -10.30
CA GLU A 374 -18.57 18.11 -9.59
C GLU A 374 -17.70 19.32 -9.21
N ALA A 375 -16.52 19.09 -8.63
CA ALA A 375 -15.57 20.16 -8.31
C ALA A 375 -15.16 20.99 -9.55
N ALA A 376 -14.95 20.32 -10.69
CA ALA A 376 -14.65 21.00 -11.95
C ALA A 376 -15.83 21.86 -12.45
N VAL A 377 -17.07 21.37 -12.31
CA VAL A 377 -18.28 22.12 -12.67
C VAL A 377 -18.44 23.34 -11.76
N GLU A 378 -18.28 23.19 -10.45
CA GLU A 378 -18.38 24.29 -9.49
C GLU A 378 -17.33 25.38 -9.75
N ALA A 379 -16.09 24.99 -10.10
CA ALA A 379 -15.05 25.93 -10.49
C ALA A 379 -15.43 26.76 -11.74
N LEU A 380 -16.04 26.12 -12.75
CA LEU A 380 -16.55 26.81 -13.93
C LEU A 380 -17.72 27.74 -13.60
N GLU A 381 -18.62 27.33 -12.72
CA GLU A 381 -19.73 28.15 -12.26
C GLU A 381 -19.25 29.40 -11.51
N ALA A 382 -18.23 29.25 -10.65
CA ALA A 382 -17.58 30.36 -9.96
C ALA A 382 -16.94 31.35 -10.95
N SER A 383 -16.16 30.85 -11.91
CA SER A 383 -15.55 31.68 -12.96
C SER A 383 -16.59 32.43 -13.79
N ASN A 384 -17.71 31.78 -14.14
CA ASN A 384 -18.79 32.41 -14.88
C ASN A 384 -19.54 33.48 -14.06
N ALA A 385 -19.63 33.32 -12.74
CA ALA A 385 -20.19 34.34 -11.85
C ALA A 385 -19.32 35.61 -11.84
N ASP A 386 -17.99 35.45 -11.81
CA ASP A 386 -17.04 36.56 -11.89
C ASP A 386 -17.11 37.29 -13.23
N LEU A 387 -17.12 36.55 -14.35
CA LEU A 387 -17.30 37.13 -15.68
C LEU A 387 -18.62 37.89 -15.80
N THR A 388 -19.70 37.38 -15.21
CA THR A 388 -21.00 38.06 -15.20
C THR A 388 -20.94 39.38 -14.44
N SER A 389 -20.22 39.41 -13.30
CA SER A 389 -19.97 40.62 -12.52
C SER A 389 -19.15 41.64 -13.32
N ASP A 390 -18.07 41.20 -13.98
CA ASP A 390 -17.20 42.05 -14.80
C ASP A 390 -17.95 42.67 -15.98
N VAL A 391 -18.79 41.89 -16.67
CA VAL A 391 -19.66 42.40 -17.74
C VAL A 391 -20.59 43.48 -17.20
N GLY A 392 -21.23 43.26 -16.04
CA GLY A 392 -22.08 44.27 -15.42
C GLY A 392 -21.32 45.55 -15.03
N ALA A 393 -20.08 45.42 -14.56
CA ALA A 393 -19.22 46.56 -14.25
C ALA A 393 -18.83 47.34 -15.52
N LEU A 394 -18.54 46.64 -16.61
CA LEU A 394 -18.24 47.25 -17.91
C LEU A 394 -19.45 48.00 -18.49
N GLU A 395 -20.65 47.43 -18.43
CA GLU A 395 -21.89 48.10 -18.87
C GLU A 395 -22.17 49.38 -18.06
N ALA A 396 -21.91 49.36 -16.75
CA ALA A 396 -22.01 50.54 -15.90
C ALA A 396 -20.98 51.62 -16.26
N ALA A 397 -19.75 51.21 -16.59
CA ALA A 397 -18.70 52.10 -17.05
C ALA A 397 -19.03 52.73 -18.41
N GLU A 398 -19.58 51.96 -19.36
CA GLU A 398 -20.05 52.45 -20.66
C GLU A 398 -21.15 53.50 -20.49
N THR A 399 -22.15 53.22 -19.63
CA THR A 399 -23.22 54.17 -19.32
C THR A 399 -22.67 55.49 -18.77
N THR A 400 -21.65 55.41 -17.90
CA THR A 400 -20.97 56.58 -17.35
C THR A 400 -20.22 57.35 -18.44
N LEU A 401 -19.56 56.65 -19.36
CA LEU A 401 -18.83 57.25 -20.48
C LEU A 401 -19.78 57.97 -21.46
N GLU A 402 -20.92 57.37 -21.79
CA GLU A 402 -21.93 58.00 -22.65
C GLU A 402 -22.54 59.25 -21.99
N ALA A 403 -22.77 59.24 -20.67
CA ALA A 403 -23.21 60.42 -19.95
C ALA A 403 -22.15 61.55 -19.96
N ALA A 404 -20.87 61.20 -19.81
CA ALA A 404 -19.77 62.16 -19.91
C ALA A 404 -19.65 62.74 -21.32
N LYS A 405 -19.80 61.91 -22.36
CA LYS A 405 -19.81 62.33 -23.76
C LYS A 405 -20.96 63.29 -24.06
N ALA A 406 -22.19 62.98 -23.62
CA ALA A 406 -23.34 63.87 -23.79
C ALA A 406 -23.14 65.23 -23.11
N THR A 407 -22.49 65.24 -21.93
CA THR A 407 -22.12 66.47 -21.22
C THR A 407 -21.13 67.29 -22.05
N LEU A 408 -20.08 66.64 -22.58
CA LEU A 408 -19.08 67.30 -23.40
C LEU A 408 -19.67 67.86 -24.71
N GLU A 409 -20.56 67.12 -25.36
CA GLU A 409 -21.28 67.58 -26.56
C GLU A 409 -22.10 68.84 -26.26
N SER A 410 -22.76 68.91 -25.08
CA SER A 410 -23.47 70.11 -24.63
C SER A 410 -22.53 71.29 -24.35
N GLU A 411 -21.38 71.05 -23.73
CA GLU A 411 -20.37 72.09 -23.48
C GLU A 411 -19.81 72.65 -24.79
N VAL A 412 -19.52 71.79 -25.76
CA VAL A 412 -19.08 72.17 -27.10
C VAL A 412 -20.13 73.03 -27.79
N ALA A 413 -21.40 72.62 -27.77
CA ALA A 413 -22.49 73.41 -28.35
C ALA A 413 -22.63 74.80 -27.70
N SER A 414 -22.46 74.89 -26.38
CA SER A 414 -22.45 76.17 -25.65
C SER A 414 -21.26 77.06 -26.05
N LEU A 415 -20.09 76.48 -26.26
CA LEU A 415 -18.90 77.20 -26.72
C LEU A 415 -19.09 77.70 -28.15
N GLU A 416 -19.63 76.88 -29.06
CA GLU A 416 -19.94 77.28 -30.44
C GLU A 416 -20.92 78.46 -30.47
N SER A 417 -21.97 78.44 -29.64
CA SER A 417 -22.89 79.58 -29.48
C SER A 417 -22.16 80.83 -29.00
N SER A 418 -21.29 80.70 -27.98
CA SER A 418 -20.53 81.83 -27.43
C SER A 418 -19.56 82.43 -28.47
N VAL A 419 -18.95 81.59 -29.31
CA VAL A 419 -18.10 82.04 -30.42
C VAL A 419 -18.93 82.81 -31.45
N SER A 420 -20.10 82.30 -31.84
CA SER A 420 -21.00 82.98 -32.76
C SER A 420 -21.44 84.35 -32.24
N ASP A 421 -21.74 84.48 -30.94
CA ASP A 421 -22.11 85.75 -30.31
C ASP A 421 -20.95 86.75 -30.35
N LEU A 422 -19.73 86.29 -30.05
CA LEU A 422 -18.50 87.11 -30.14
C LEU A 422 -18.21 87.57 -31.57
N GLU A 423 -18.40 86.69 -32.56
CA GLU A 423 -18.23 87.05 -33.98
C GLU A 423 -19.21 88.16 -34.39
N ALA A 424 -20.47 88.08 -33.96
CA ALA A 424 -21.47 89.11 -34.22
C ALA A 424 -21.13 90.44 -33.54
N GLU A 425 -20.67 90.42 -32.29
CA GLU A 425 -20.26 91.62 -31.55
C GLU A 425 -19.04 92.30 -32.21
N ILE A 426 -18.08 91.51 -32.72
CA ILE A 426 -16.95 92.01 -33.50
C ILE A 426 -17.41 92.67 -34.80
N GLU A 427 -18.37 92.07 -35.52
CA GLU A 427 -18.92 92.64 -36.75
C GLU A 427 -19.65 93.96 -36.48
N GLU A 428 -20.41 94.04 -35.39
CA GLU A 428 -21.08 95.28 -34.97
C GLU A 428 -20.06 96.38 -34.63
N LEU A 429 -19.01 96.07 -33.85
CA LEU A 429 -17.93 97.01 -33.53
C LEU A 429 -17.18 97.50 -34.78
N SER A 430 -16.98 96.61 -35.76
CA SER A 430 -16.40 96.96 -37.06
C SER A 430 -17.27 97.95 -37.83
N ASN A 431 -18.59 97.74 -37.82
CA ASN A 431 -19.57 98.57 -38.52
C ASN A 431 -19.84 99.93 -37.84
N GLN A 432 -19.66 100.04 -36.51
CA GLN A 432 -19.85 101.29 -35.77
C GLN A 432 -18.72 102.32 -36.00
N GLY A 433 -17.65 101.97 -36.74
CA GLY A 433 -16.67 102.92 -37.24
C GLY A 433 -16.02 103.75 -36.13
N ILE A 434 -15.28 103.10 -35.22
CA ILE A 434 -14.48 103.81 -34.21
C ILE A 434 -13.41 104.66 -34.94
N PRO A 435 -13.45 106.00 -34.84
CA PRO A 435 -12.45 106.85 -35.48
C PRO A 435 -11.12 106.72 -34.73
N GLY A 436 -10.16 105.99 -35.30
CA GLY A 436 -8.77 105.99 -34.83
C GLY A 436 -8.05 104.64 -34.73
N PHE A 437 -8.72 103.49 -34.94
CA PHE A 437 -8.06 102.19 -34.93
C PHE A 437 -7.87 101.64 -36.35
N PRO A 438 -6.62 101.45 -36.83
CA PRO A 438 -6.38 100.87 -38.14
C PRO A 438 -6.80 99.41 -38.15
N VAL A 439 -7.61 99.05 -39.15
CA VAL A 439 -8.22 97.72 -39.40
C VAL A 439 -7.18 96.58 -39.42
N SER A 440 -5.88 96.89 -39.58
CA SER A 440 -4.78 95.91 -39.54
C SER A 440 -4.50 95.31 -38.15
N SER A 441 -4.91 95.93 -37.04
CA SER A 441 -4.63 95.42 -35.68
C SER A 441 -5.67 94.41 -35.16
N ILE A 442 -6.91 94.48 -35.64
CA ILE A 442 -8.01 93.57 -35.23
C ILE A 442 -7.86 92.20 -35.92
N ALA A 443 -7.39 92.18 -37.16
CA ALA A 443 -7.13 90.94 -37.91
C ALA A 443 -6.04 90.06 -37.27
N LEU A 444 -5.08 90.63 -36.54
CA LEU A 444 -3.99 89.89 -35.89
C LEU A 444 -4.43 89.21 -34.58
N GLY A 445 -5.41 89.79 -33.86
CA GLY A 445 -6.03 89.17 -32.68
C GLY A 445 -6.95 88.00 -33.05
N LEU A 446 -7.69 88.11 -34.14
CA LEU A 446 -8.54 87.03 -34.68
C LEU A 446 -7.74 85.81 -35.15
N LEU A 447 -6.58 86.01 -35.78
CA LEU A 447 -5.69 84.93 -36.20
C LEU A 447 -5.07 84.16 -35.01
N MET A 448 -4.80 84.82 -33.89
CA MET A 448 -4.29 84.16 -32.66
C MET A 448 -5.39 83.37 -31.93
N SER A 449 -6.64 83.85 -31.98
CA SER A 449 -7.79 83.24 -31.30
C SER A 449 -8.30 81.99 -32.05
N ALA A 450 -8.40 82.08 -33.38
CA ALA A 450 -8.76 80.93 -34.22
C ALA A 450 -7.69 79.83 -34.19
N ALA A 451 -6.40 80.18 -34.08
CA ALA A 451 -5.32 79.21 -33.93
C ALA A 451 -5.38 78.45 -32.60
N ALA A 452 -5.87 79.05 -31.52
CA ALA A 452 -6.05 78.38 -30.23
C ALA A 452 -7.20 77.35 -30.29
N VAL A 453 -8.30 77.67 -30.96
CA VAL A 453 -9.43 76.75 -31.17
C VAL A 453 -9.03 75.58 -32.10
N PHE A 454 -8.28 75.85 -33.17
CA PHE A 454 -7.80 74.80 -34.10
C PHE A 454 -6.72 73.88 -33.50
N TYR A 455 -6.02 74.33 -32.45
CA TYR A 455 -5.03 73.51 -31.74
C TYR A 455 -5.67 72.55 -30.72
N ILE A 456 -6.89 72.85 -30.26
CA ILE A 456 -7.65 72.00 -29.33
C ILE A 456 -8.49 70.95 -30.08
N SER A 457 -8.90 71.22 -31.32
CA SER A 457 -9.74 70.31 -32.13
C SER A 457 -9.00 69.22 -32.90
N LYS A 458 -7.67 69.12 -32.80
CA LYS A 458 -6.96 67.95 -33.35
C LYS A 458 -7.06 66.78 -32.38
N PRO A 459 -7.69 65.65 -32.76
CA PRO A 459 -7.64 64.45 -31.93
C PRO A 459 -6.17 64.04 -31.79
N LYS A 460 -5.64 64.08 -30.57
CA LYS A 460 -4.41 63.34 -30.27
C LYS A 460 -4.75 61.88 -30.50
N GLN A 461 -4.14 61.27 -31.52
CA GLN A 461 -4.07 59.82 -31.62
C GLN A 461 -3.38 59.34 -30.35
N ILE A 462 -4.16 58.73 -29.47
CA ILE A 462 -3.66 57.96 -28.34
C ILE A 462 -3.28 56.61 -28.93
N ILE A 463 -1.98 56.31 -28.93
CA ILE A 463 -1.41 54.97 -29.18
C ILE A 463 -1.68 54.11 -27.95
#